data_AF-A0ABD1JWL1-F1
#
_entry.id   AF-A0ABD1JWL1-F1
#
_cell.length_a   1.000
_cell.length_b   1.000
_cell.length_c   1.000
_cell.angle_alpha   90.00
_cell.angle_beta   90.00
_cell.angle_gamma   90.00
#
_symmetry.space_group_name_H-M   'P 1'
#
loop_
_entity.id
_entity.type
_entity.pdbx_description
1 polymer ?
#
loop_
_entity_poly.entity_id
_entity_poly.type
_entity_poly.pdbx_seq_one_letter_code
_entity_poly.pdbx_strand_id
1 'polypeptide(L)'
;MWEHNLNELKNGSISVPLPSTVTKWEDDVIKWPRITYSSIFSYFIESVSCDGKAMMNLKSSEAYQYLHSEKVGRVWLKEVTEDLVYLKADIEPSQSLHKMYHKAWVLTTKAGVIQTAGCSCIAGQGRSCSHAAAILWKVENAVRQGVTGTACTDVQRTWNSGAKKNVGLLKARDINFRRHRAQDTYPRTSGQGQDNSRPPPQMFRNHEDFKRTSRTSNEQSYPACL
;
A
#
# COMPACT_ATOMS: atom_id res chain seq x y z
N MET A 1 -7.46 14.20 -18.91
CA MET A 1 -7.12 15.60 -18.56
C MET A 1 -6.99 15.66 -17.05
N TRP A 2 -5.81 16.03 -16.55
CA TRP A 2 -5.41 15.99 -15.14
C TRP A 2 -5.44 17.40 -14.57
N GLU A 3 -6.60 18.02 -14.50
CA GLU A 3 -6.68 19.43 -14.09
C GLU A 3 -7.71 19.57 -12.99
N HIS A 4 -7.20 19.67 -11.77
CA HIS A 4 -7.94 20.26 -10.67
C HIS A 4 -7.42 21.69 -10.46
N ASN A 5 -8.36 22.58 -10.19
CA ASN A 5 -8.11 23.94 -9.77
C ASN A 5 -7.51 23.91 -8.35
N LEU A 6 -6.24 24.29 -8.22
CA LEU A 6 -5.47 24.29 -6.97
C LEU A 6 -5.81 25.47 -6.06
N ASN A 7 -6.73 26.35 -6.48
CA ASN A 7 -7.04 27.59 -5.77
C ASN A 7 -7.92 27.41 -4.52
N GLU A 8 -8.37 26.19 -4.23
CA GLU A 8 -9.21 25.88 -3.06
C GLU A 8 -8.54 24.82 -2.17
N LEU A 9 -7.34 25.12 -1.67
CA LEU A 9 -6.77 24.38 -0.55
C LEU A 9 -7.46 24.86 0.74
N LYS A 10 -7.61 23.98 1.73
CA LYS A 10 -8.18 24.35 3.04
C LYS A 10 -7.39 25.50 3.70
N ASN A 11 -6.11 25.69 3.35
CA ASN A 11 -5.22 26.71 3.92
C ASN A 11 -4.90 27.91 3.00
N GLY A 12 -5.81 28.27 2.07
CA GLY A 12 -5.68 29.48 1.25
C GLY A 12 -4.89 29.29 -0.05
N SER A 13 -4.71 30.40 -0.78
CA SER A 13 -4.23 30.49 -2.17
C SER A 13 -2.74 30.16 -2.34
N ILE A 14 -2.31 28.97 -1.96
CA ILE A 14 -0.95 28.49 -2.22
C ILE A 14 -0.93 27.92 -3.65
N SER A 15 -0.10 28.50 -4.52
CA SER A 15 0.16 27.96 -5.86
C SER A 15 0.94 26.65 -5.72
N VAL A 16 0.25 25.53 -5.87
CA VAL A 16 0.85 24.19 -5.82
C VAL A 16 0.98 23.66 -7.25
N PRO A 17 2.12 23.09 -7.68
CA PRO A 17 2.26 22.54 -9.03
C PRO A 17 1.33 21.34 -9.23
N LEU A 18 0.79 21.19 -10.44
CA LEU A 18 -0.05 20.05 -10.80
C LEU A 18 0.71 18.71 -10.59
N PRO A 19 0.03 17.63 -10.14
CA PRO A 19 0.67 16.33 -9.96
C PRO A 19 1.37 15.79 -11.22
N SER A 20 0.93 16.21 -12.41
CA SER A 20 1.51 15.84 -13.71
C SER A 20 2.83 16.55 -14.03
N THR A 21 3.07 17.75 -13.48
CA THR A 21 4.29 18.53 -13.72
C THR A 21 5.40 18.21 -12.73
N VAL A 22 5.05 17.53 -11.64
CA VAL A 22 5.98 17.13 -10.59
C VAL A 22 6.90 15.99 -11.04
N THR A 23 8.21 16.26 -11.03
CA THR A 23 9.27 15.30 -11.36
C THR A 23 10.11 14.93 -10.12
N LYS A 24 10.87 13.83 -10.19
CA LYS A 24 11.72 13.28 -9.11
C LYS A 24 10.92 12.84 -7.88
N TRP A 25 10.25 11.70 -8.01
CA TRP A 25 9.50 11.07 -6.94
C TRP A 25 10.41 10.17 -6.10
N GLU A 26 10.20 10.17 -4.79
CA GLU A 26 10.97 9.39 -3.83
C GLU A 26 10.14 8.22 -3.30
N ASP A 27 10.84 7.13 -2.99
CA ASP A 27 10.29 5.93 -2.37
C ASP A 27 10.90 5.81 -0.98
N ASP A 28 10.46 6.68 -0.08
CA ASP A 28 10.95 6.72 1.30
C ASP A 28 9.79 6.77 2.29
N VAL A 29 9.54 5.63 2.93
CA VAL A 29 8.53 5.45 3.97
C VAL A 29 8.82 6.28 5.22
N ILE A 30 10.10 6.59 5.51
CA ILE A 30 10.48 7.36 6.70
C ILE A 30 9.94 8.79 6.58
N LYS A 31 9.93 9.35 5.37
CA LYS A 31 9.45 10.71 5.08
C LYS A 31 7.94 10.82 4.97
N TRP A 32 7.20 9.73 5.13
CA TRP A 32 5.74 9.79 5.02
C TRP A 32 5.15 10.69 6.11
N PRO A 33 4.15 11.52 5.75
CA PRO A 33 3.53 12.44 6.68
C PRO A 33 2.76 11.69 7.77
N ARG A 34 2.64 12.30 8.95
CA ARG A 34 1.96 11.70 10.10
C ARG A 34 0.44 11.81 9.97
N ILE A 35 -0.14 11.03 9.08
CA ILE A 35 -1.59 10.98 8.85
C ILE A 35 -2.25 10.16 9.97
N THR A 36 -3.33 10.70 10.54
CA THR A 36 -4.10 10.03 11.60
C THR A 36 -5.46 9.61 11.08
N TYR A 37 -6.08 8.62 11.74
CA TYR A 37 -7.46 8.22 11.46
C TYR A 37 -8.42 9.41 11.45
N SER A 38 -8.31 10.29 12.45
CA SER A 38 -9.15 11.48 12.56
C SER A 38 -8.99 12.43 11.39
N SER A 39 -7.76 12.65 10.90
CA SER A 39 -7.55 13.56 9.76
C SER A 39 -8.13 13.00 8.47
N ILE A 40 -8.07 11.67 8.26
CA ILE A 40 -8.73 10.97 7.15
C ILE A 40 -10.25 11.18 7.21
N PHE A 41 -10.85 10.94 8.36
CA PHE A 41 -12.30 11.07 8.55
C PHE A 41 -12.78 12.52 8.38
N SER A 42 -12.12 13.48 9.04
CA SER A 42 -12.42 14.90 8.86
C SER A 42 -12.33 15.31 7.39
N TYR A 43 -11.35 14.80 6.63
CA TYR A 43 -11.29 15.07 5.20
C TYR A 43 -12.51 14.53 4.44
N PHE A 44 -12.85 13.25 4.57
CA PHE A 44 -13.96 12.66 3.78
C PHE A 44 -15.35 13.14 4.20
N ILE A 45 -15.51 13.58 5.45
CA ILE A 45 -16.78 14.11 5.95
C ILE A 45 -16.94 15.58 5.57
N GLU A 46 -15.92 16.40 5.86
CA GLU A 46 -15.99 17.86 5.69
C GLU A 46 -15.64 18.34 4.29
N SER A 47 -15.00 17.51 3.45
CA SER A 47 -14.64 17.97 2.11
C SER A 47 -15.89 18.35 1.33
N VAL A 48 -15.76 19.46 0.60
CA VAL A 48 -16.86 20.11 -0.09
C VAL A 48 -17.05 19.46 -1.45
N SER A 49 -18.28 19.03 -1.74
CA SER A 49 -18.69 18.54 -3.05
C SER A 49 -18.79 19.69 -4.07
N CYS A 50 -19.04 19.37 -5.34
CA CYS A 50 -19.32 20.37 -6.38
C CYS A 50 -20.48 21.32 -6.01
N ASP A 51 -21.40 20.87 -5.16
CA ASP A 51 -22.59 21.62 -4.76
C ASP A 51 -22.35 22.54 -3.55
N GLY A 52 -21.10 22.69 -3.09
CA GLY A 52 -20.76 23.53 -1.92
C GLY A 52 -21.14 22.90 -0.57
N LYS A 53 -21.76 21.71 -0.56
CA LYS A 53 -22.13 20.97 0.66
C LYS A 53 -21.03 20.01 1.09
N ALA A 54 -20.97 19.74 2.39
CA ALA A 54 -20.16 18.66 2.94
C ALA A 54 -20.57 17.34 2.27
N MET A 55 -19.57 16.62 1.78
CA MET A 55 -19.77 15.46 0.94
C MET A 55 -20.17 14.21 1.74
N MET A 56 -19.85 14.16 3.04
CA MET A 56 -20.27 13.08 3.94
C MET A 56 -19.91 11.69 3.40
N ASN A 57 -18.74 11.53 2.79
CA ASN A 57 -18.36 10.29 2.13
C ASN A 57 -17.79 9.27 3.12
N LEU A 58 -18.66 8.77 4.00
CA LEU A 58 -18.33 7.70 4.93
C LEU A 58 -17.96 6.41 4.19
N LYS A 59 -18.50 6.16 2.99
CA LYS A 59 -18.17 4.96 2.21
C LYS A 59 -16.68 4.87 1.85
N SER A 60 -16.01 6.01 1.66
CA SER A 60 -14.56 6.01 1.43
C SER A 60 -13.74 5.63 2.66
N SER A 61 -14.31 5.61 3.88
CA SER A 61 -13.64 5.01 5.03
C SER A 61 -13.51 3.49 4.90
N GLU A 62 -14.38 2.83 4.12
CA GLU A 62 -14.27 1.38 3.84
C GLU A 62 -13.09 1.04 2.92
N ALA A 63 -12.41 2.05 2.36
CA ALA A 63 -11.23 1.86 1.52
C ALA A 63 -10.06 1.18 2.23
N TYR A 64 -10.10 1.06 3.56
CA TYR A 64 -9.18 0.22 4.32
C TYR A 64 -9.13 -1.23 3.79
N GLN A 65 -10.21 -1.73 3.20
CA GLN A 65 -10.24 -3.05 2.56
C GLN A 65 -9.26 -3.19 1.38
N TYR A 66 -8.93 -2.10 0.67
CA TYR A 66 -7.93 -2.12 -0.40
C TYR A 66 -6.53 -2.37 0.15
N LEU A 67 -6.23 -1.84 1.34
CA LEU A 67 -4.97 -2.11 2.02
C LEU A 67 -4.89 -3.59 2.42
N HIS A 68 -5.93 -4.14 3.04
CA HIS A 68 -5.98 -5.55 3.43
C HIS A 68 -5.95 -6.52 2.25
N SER A 69 -6.57 -6.14 1.13
CA SER A 69 -6.53 -6.92 -0.11
C SER A 69 -5.21 -6.75 -0.87
N GLU A 70 -4.32 -5.92 -0.35
CA GLU A 70 -3.04 -5.53 -0.94
C GLU A 70 -3.16 -4.90 -2.34
N LYS A 71 -4.29 -4.25 -2.63
CA LYS A 71 -4.59 -3.62 -3.92
C LYS A 71 -3.91 -2.26 -4.11
N VAL A 72 -3.23 -1.76 -3.08
CA VAL A 72 -2.49 -0.51 -3.11
C VAL A 72 -1.05 -0.78 -3.51
N GLY A 73 -0.65 -0.27 -4.67
CA GLY A 73 0.71 -0.34 -5.16
C GLY A 73 1.70 0.44 -4.30
N ARG A 74 2.87 0.69 -4.87
CA ARG A 74 3.91 1.50 -4.23
C ARG A 74 3.44 2.95 -4.11
N VAL A 75 3.57 3.51 -2.90
CA VAL A 75 3.29 4.91 -2.62
C VAL A 75 4.58 5.70 -2.81
N TRP A 76 4.52 6.66 -3.72
CA TRP A 76 5.62 7.58 -3.99
C TRP A 76 5.36 8.90 -3.31
N LEU A 77 6.42 9.53 -2.82
CA LEU A 77 6.39 10.79 -2.10
C LEU A 77 7.10 11.88 -2.91
N LYS A 78 6.59 13.11 -2.81
CA LYS A 78 7.29 14.31 -3.25
C LYS A 78 7.02 15.45 -2.28
N GLU A 79 8.07 16.07 -1.76
CA GLU A 79 7.96 17.36 -1.08
C GLU A 79 7.81 18.50 -2.09
N VAL A 80 6.79 19.31 -1.91
CA VAL A 80 6.46 20.45 -2.79
C VAL A 80 6.96 21.74 -2.19
N THR A 81 6.64 21.94 -0.91
CA THR A 81 7.08 23.07 -0.10
C THR A 81 7.63 22.52 1.22
N GLU A 82 8.07 23.40 2.12
CA GLU A 82 8.56 23.00 3.43
C GLU A 82 7.51 22.19 4.24
N ASP A 83 6.22 22.48 4.04
CA ASP A 83 5.12 21.83 4.76
C ASP A 83 4.26 20.89 3.88
N LEU A 84 4.21 21.08 2.56
CA LEU A 84 3.33 20.29 1.69
C LEU A 84 4.02 19.10 1.03
N VAL A 85 3.34 17.96 1.05
CA VAL A 85 3.80 16.67 0.53
C VAL A 85 2.74 16.06 -0.39
N TYR A 86 3.17 15.71 -1.59
CA TYR A 86 2.41 14.85 -2.50
C TYR A 86 2.69 13.38 -2.23
N LEU A 87 1.62 12.60 -2.27
CA LEU A 87 1.64 11.15 -2.29
C LEU A 87 0.95 10.69 -3.57
N LYS A 88 1.49 9.68 -4.24
CA LYS A 88 0.81 9.02 -5.37
C LYS A 88 0.97 7.52 -5.33
N ALA A 89 -0.01 6.79 -5.84
CA ALA A 89 0.09 5.35 -6.02
C ALA A 89 -0.77 4.87 -7.18
N ASP A 90 -0.40 3.72 -7.71
CA ASP A 90 -1.25 2.94 -8.60
C ASP A 90 -2.10 1.99 -7.75
N ILE A 91 -3.43 2.06 -7.91
CA ILE A 91 -4.38 1.23 -7.16
C ILE A 91 -5.12 0.31 -8.11
N GLU A 92 -5.17 -0.97 -7.74
CA GLU A 92 -5.93 -1.98 -8.47
C GLU A 92 -7.43 -1.76 -8.25
N PRO A 93 -8.25 -1.74 -9.31
CA PRO A 93 -9.70 -1.62 -9.19
C PRO A 93 -10.30 -2.77 -8.35
N SER A 94 -11.30 -2.47 -7.52
CA SER A 94 -11.93 -3.51 -6.66
C SER A 94 -12.55 -4.66 -7.45
N GLN A 95 -13.11 -4.40 -8.64
CA GLN A 95 -13.99 -5.32 -9.36
C GLN A 95 -13.41 -5.90 -10.66
N SER A 96 -12.14 -5.62 -11.02
CA SER A 96 -11.62 -6.08 -12.31
C SER A 96 -10.13 -6.38 -12.31
N LEU A 97 -9.80 -7.62 -12.65
CA LEU A 97 -8.43 -8.13 -12.82
C LEU A 97 -7.80 -7.72 -14.17
N HIS A 98 -8.59 -7.22 -15.13
CA HIS A 98 -8.14 -6.84 -16.47
C HIS A 98 -8.11 -5.33 -16.72
N LYS A 99 -8.55 -4.52 -15.76
CA LYS A 99 -8.64 -3.08 -15.93
C LYS A 99 -7.33 -2.41 -15.53
N MET A 100 -6.94 -1.39 -16.30
CA MET A 100 -5.75 -0.58 -16.04
C MET A 100 -5.82 0.05 -14.64
N TYR A 101 -4.70 0.02 -13.91
CA TYR A 101 -4.57 0.62 -12.57
C TYR A 101 -5.06 2.07 -12.55
N HIS A 102 -5.75 2.43 -11.47
CA HIS A 102 -6.13 3.81 -11.23
C HIS A 102 -4.96 4.55 -10.59
N LYS A 103 -4.57 5.67 -11.21
CA LYS A 103 -3.54 6.54 -10.69
C LYS A 103 -4.20 7.51 -9.72
N ALA A 104 -3.94 7.36 -8.43
CA ALA A 104 -4.44 8.28 -7.42
C ALA A 104 -3.29 9.06 -6.77
N TRP A 105 -3.64 10.22 -6.26
CA TRP A 105 -2.71 11.12 -5.59
C TRP A 105 -3.42 11.89 -4.48
N VAL A 106 -2.64 12.33 -3.51
CA VAL A 106 -3.09 13.08 -2.35
C VAL A 106 -2.07 14.17 -2.03
N LEU A 107 -2.54 15.35 -1.68
CA LEU A 107 -1.75 16.43 -1.12
C LEU A 107 -2.08 16.58 0.36
N THR A 108 -1.05 16.54 1.19
CA THR A 108 -1.17 16.65 2.65
C THR A 108 -0.05 17.52 3.19
N THR A 109 -0.26 18.11 4.37
CA THR A 109 0.82 18.72 5.14
C THR A 109 1.68 17.63 5.79
N LYS A 110 2.91 17.95 6.20
CA LYS A 110 3.77 17.06 7.00
C LYS A 110 3.13 16.72 8.35
N ALA A 111 2.33 17.64 8.88
CA ALA A 111 1.50 17.43 10.08
C ALA A 111 0.32 16.47 9.88
N GLY A 112 0.04 16.00 8.65
CA GLY A 112 -1.00 15.02 8.37
C GLY A 112 -2.39 15.61 8.09
N VAL A 113 -2.47 16.90 7.78
CA VAL A 113 -3.71 17.55 7.35
C VAL A 113 -3.87 17.40 5.84
N ILE A 114 -4.95 16.73 5.43
CA ILE A 114 -5.23 16.44 4.03
C ILE A 114 -5.85 17.68 3.38
N GLN A 115 -5.18 18.18 2.35
CA GLN A 115 -5.61 19.38 1.64
C GLN A 115 -6.53 19.03 0.47
N THR A 116 -6.10 18.10 -0.38
CA THR A 116 -6.87 17.66 -1.53
C THR A 116 -6.40 16.29 -2.02
N ALA A 117 -7.25 15.61 -2.79
CA ALA A 117 -6.95 14.32 -3.37
C ALA A 117 -7.59 14.19 -4.75
N GLY A 118 -7.04 13.30 -5.57
CA GLY A 118 -7.55 13.05 -6.91
C GLY A 118 -7.23 11.64 -7.38
N CYS A 119 -7.98 11.18 -8.39
CA CYS A 119 -7.82 9.86 -8.96
C CYS A 119 -8.30 9.84 -10.40
N SER A 120 -7.71 8.97 -11.23
CA SER A 120 -8.17 8.73 -12.60
C SER A 120 -9.48 7.93 -12.72
N CYS A 121 -10.08 7.48 -11.61
CA CYS A 121 -11.37 6.81 -11.63
C CYS A 121 -12.53 7.81 -11.85
N ILE A 122 -13.69 7.31 -12.27
CA ILE A 122 -14.90 8.13 -12.51
C ILE A 122 -15.29 8.95 -11.27
N ALA A 123 -15.16 8.37 -10.07
CA ALA A 123 -15.44 9.05 -8.81
C ALA A 123 -14.31 10.02 -8.35
N GLY A 124 -13.20 10.09 -9.09
CA GLY A 124 -12.04 10.90 -8.73
C GLY A 124 -12.29 12.39 -8.82
N GLN A 125 -13.24 12.81 -9.65
CA GLN A 125 -13.64 14.22 -9.79
C GLN A 125 -14.17 14.80 -8.47
N GLY A 126 -14.79 13.96 -7.63
CA GLY A 126 -15.32 14.34 -6.32
C GLY A 126 -14.27 14.40 -5.21
N ARG A 127 -12.97 14.29 -5.52
CA ARG A 127 -11.84 14.39 -4.56
C ARG A 127 -11.82 13.32 -3.45
N SER A 128 -12.71 12.34 -3.54
CA SER A 128 -13.04 11.52 -2.38
C SER A 128 -13.15 10.03 -2.63
N CYS A 129 -12.72 9.57 -3.79
CA CYS A 129 -12.90 8.18 -4.14
C CYS A 129 -12.14 7.26 -3.16
N SER A 130 -12.60 6.01 -3.07
CA SER A 130 -11.97 4.98 -2.24
C SER A 130 -10.52 4.70 -2.64
N HIS A 131 -10.12 4.93 -3.90
CA HIS A 131 -8.74 4.77 -4.34
C HIS A 131 -7.78 5.79 -3.69
N ALA A 132 -8.19 7.05 -3.58
CA ALA A 132 -7.41 8.08 -2.88
C ALA A 132 -7.37 7.81 -1.37
N ALA A 133 -8.50 7.38 -0.80
CA ALA A 133 -8.57 6.93 0.59
C ALA A 133 -7.62 5.76 0.88
N ALA A 134 -7.45 4.83 -0.07
CA ALA A 134 -6.55 3.69 0.10
C ALA A 134 -5.08 4.11 0.27
N ILE A 135 -4.64 5.20 -0.38
CA ILE A 135 -3.29 5.78 -0.15
C ILE A 135 -3.17 6.27 1.29
N LEU A 136 -4.17 7.04 1.75
CA LEU A 136 -4.21 7.57 3.11
C LEU A 136 -4.17 6.47 4.16
N TRP A 137 -4.95 5.41 3.97
CA TRP A 137 -4.96 4.24 4.85
C TRP A 137 -3.63 3.50 4.87
N LYS A 138 -2.94 3.40 3.73
CA LYS A 138 -1.60 2.78 3.69
C LYS A 138 -0.57 3.58 4.49
N VAL A 139 -0.65 4.91 4.42
CA VAL A 139 0.23 5.81 5.18
C VAL A 139 -0.11 5.79 6.67
N GLU A 140 -1.38 5.91 7.04
CA GLU A 140 -1.83 5.82 8.45
C GLU A 140 -1.40 4.48 9.07
N ASN A 141 -1.56 3.38 8.35
CA ASN A 141 -1.15 2.08 8.85
C ASN A 141 0.37 1.98 9.06
N ALA A 142 1.16 2.63 8.20
CA ALA A 142 2.61 2.73 8.37
C ALA A 142 2.98 3.57 9.61
N VAL A 143 2.28 4.69 9.82
CA VAL A 143 2.45 5.54 11.02
C VAL A 143 2.12 4.75 12.28
N ARG A 144 1.00 4.00 12.28
CA ARG A 144 0.55 3.17 13.40
C ARG A 144 1.52 2.04 13.72
N GLN A 145 2.24 1.53 12.73
CA GLN A 145 3.28 0.52 12.92
C GLN A 145 4.65 1.09 13.31
N GLY A 146 4.79 2.42 13.39
CA GLY A 146 6.04 3.07 13.78
C GLY A 146 7.15 2.99 12.72
N VAL A 147 6.81 2.63 11.48
CA VAL A 147 7.81 2.54 10.38
C VAL A 147 8.12 3.91 9.77
N THR A 148 7.27 4.91 10.01
CA THR A 148 7.54 6.31 9.65
C THR A 148 8.43 6.96 10.72
N GLY A 149 9.45 7.72 10.32
CA GLY A 149 10.33 8.45 11.25
C GLY A 149 11.41 7.62 11.97
N THR A 150 11.47 6.30 11.80
CA THR A 150 12.50 5.43 12.40
C THR A 150 13.38 4.82 11.32
N ALA A 151 14.69 5.13 11.32
CA ALA A 151 15.64 4.61 10.34
C ALA A 151 16.25 3.29 10.82
N CYS A 152 15.88 2.16 10.21
CA CYS A 152 16.61 0.90 10.34
C CYS A 152 16.29 -0.08 9.20
N THR A 153 17.14 -0.01 8.17
CA THR A 153 17.65 -1.03 7.22
C THR A 153 16.79 -2.24 6.78
N ASP A 154 16.79 -2.49 5.47
CA ASP A 154 16.25 -3.62 4.68
C ASP A 154 14.74 -3.90 4.73
N VAL A 155 14.04 -3.53 5.80
CA VAL A 155 12.59 -3.82 5.99
C VAL A 155 11.68 -2.86 5.21
N GLN A 156 12.13 -1.62 4.95
CA GLN A 156 11.33 -0.59 4.26
C GLN A 156 10.84 -1.03 2.88
N ARG A 157 11.64 -1.80 2.14
CA ARG A 157 11.33 -2.19 0.74
C ARG A 157 10.16 -3.17 0.67
N THR A 158 9.96 -4.00 1.68
CA THR A 158 8.87 -4.98 1.72
C THR A 158 7.53 -4.29 1.96
N TRP A 159 7.48 -3.27 2.82
CA TRP A 159 6.24 -2.57 3.17
C TRP A 159 5.65 -1.76 2.01
N ASN A 160 6.52 -1.09 1.25
CA ASN A 160 6.10 -0.33 0.07
C ASN A 160 6.14 -1.15 -1.23
N SER A 161 6.35 -2.47 -1.13
CA SER A 161 6.14 -3.35 -2.28
C SER A 161 4.66 -3.37 -2.63
N GLY A 162 4.33 -3.11 -3.90
CA GLY A 162 2.95 -3.25 -4.39
C GLY A 162 2.62 -4.73 -4.51
N ALA A 163 1.38 -5.12 -4.20
CA ALA A 163 1.01 -6.52 -4.24
C ALA A 163 0.63 -6.94 -5.65
N LYS A 164 1.63 -7.40 -6.38
CA LYS A 164 1.41 -8.08 -7.65
C LYS A 164 1.06 -9.52 -7.35
N LYS A 165 -0.23 -9.85 -7.38
CA LYS A 165 -0.70 -11.23 -7.32
C LYS A 165 -1.01 -11.70 -8.74
N ASN A 166 -0.23 -12.66 -9.24
CA ASN A 166 -0.56 -13.37 -10.47
C ASN A 166 -1.64 -14.42 -10.18
N VAL A 167 -2.87 -13.98 -9.90
CA VAL A 167 -4.02 -14.87 -9.82
C VAL A 167 -4.66 -14.95 -11.20
N GLY A 168 -4.49 -16.09 -11.87
CA GLY A 168 -5.14 -16.36 -13.15
C GLY A 168 -6.66 -16.43 -13.00
N LEU A 169 -7.40 -15.97 -14.02
CA LEU A 169 -8.84 -16.12 -14.06
C LEU A 169 -9.23 -17.60 -14.13
N LEU A 170 -10.11 -18.01 -13.22
CA LEU A 170 -10.78 -19.31 -13.26
C LEU A 170 -12.29 -19.07 -13.41
N LYS A 171 -12.98 -19.94 -14.14
CA LYS A 171 -14.45 -19.90 -14.16
C LYS A 171 -14.95 -20.17 -12.74
N ALA A 172 -16.12 -19.65 -12.38
CA ALA A 172 -16.67 -19.84 -11.02
C ALA A 172 -16.73 -21.31 -10.58
N ARG A 173 -17.04 -22.23 -11.50
CA ARG A 173 -17.03 -23.69 -11.27
C ARG A 173 -15.64 -24.29 -11.01
N ASP A 174 -14.59 -23.61 -11.45
CA ASP A 174 -13.19 -24.02 -11.36
C ASP A 174 -12.49 -23.33 -10.17
N ILE A 175 -13.18 -22.44 -9.43
CA ILE A 175 -12.67 -21.84 -8.19
C ILE A 175 -12.80 -22.85 -7.05
N ASN A 176 -11.67 -23.25 -6.50
CA ASN A 176 -11.66 -24.12 -5.32
C ASN A 176 -11.87 -23.28 -4.05
N PHE A 177 -13.09 -23.30 -3.52
CA PHE A 177 -13.43 -22.64 -2.24
C PHE A 177 -12.98 -23.43 -1.00
N ARG A 178 -12.29 -24.57 -1.17
CA ARG A 178 -11.72 -25.29 -0.03
C ARG A 178 -10.64 -24.43 0.61
N ARG A 179 -10.66 -24.38 1.94
CA ARG A 179 -9.62 -23.74 2.74
C ARG A 179 -8.28 -24.37 2.41
N HIS A 180 -7.35 -23.54 1.94
CA HIS A 180 -6.00 -23.95 1.58
C HIS A 180 -5.35 -24.69 2.75
N ARG A 181 -4.88 -25.92 2.51
CA ARG A 181 -4.04 -26.67 3.46
C ARG A 181 -2.58 -26.47 3.07
N ALA A 182 -1.66 -26.53 4.04
CA ALA A 182 -0.23 -26.38 3.77
C ALA A 182 0.33 -27.43 2.78
N GLN A 183 -0.44 -28.47 2.49
CA GLN A 183 -0.11 -29.60 1.60
C GLN A 183 -0.60 -29.38 0.16
N ASP A 184 -1.43 -28.38 -0.09
CA ASP A 184 -1.98 -28.13 -1.43
C ASP A 184 -0.88 -27.50 -2.31
N THR A 185 -0.45 -28.23 -3.35
CA THR A 185 0.54 -27.76 -4.32
C THR A 185 -0.18 -27.27 -5.58
N TYR A 186 0.08 -26.04 -6.01
CA TYR A 186 -0.51 -25.49 -7.23
C TYR A 186 0.15 -26.08 -8.48
N PRO A 187 -0.61 -26.33 -9.57
CA PRO A 187 -0.01 -26.66 -10.85
C PRO A 187 0.87 -25.49 -11.31
N ARG A 188 2.18 -25.75 -11.40
CA ARG A 188 3.17 -24.81 -11.91
C ARG A 188 2.86 -24.55 -13.38
N THR A 189 2.43 -23.34 -13.73
CA THR A 189 2.33 -22.92 -15.13
C THR A 189 3.71 -23.09 -15.76
N SER A 190 3.77 -23.93 -16.79
CA SER A 190 4.98 -24.27 -17.54
C SER A 190 5.55 -23.02 -18.20
N GLY A 191 6.56 -22.43 -17.56
CA GLY A 191 7.28 -21.28 -18.11
C GLY A 191 8.01 -20.49 -17.03
N GLN A 192 9.03 -21.08 -16.39
CA GLN A 192 10.09 -20.33 -15.71
C GLN A 192 11.26 -21.26 -15.33
N GLY A 193 12.45 -20.91 -15.82
CA GLY A 193 13.71 -21.61 -15.59
C GLY A 193 14.02 -21.81 -14.10
N GLN A 194 14.69 -22.92 -13.80
CA GLN A 194 15.13 -23.26 -12.44
C GLN A 194 16.32 -22.37 -12.06
N ASP A 195 16.14 -21.52 -11.05
CA ASP A 195 17.25 -20.99 -10.26
C ASP A 195 17.58 -22.02 -9.16
N ASN A 196 18.69 -22.74 -9.34
CA ASN A 196 19.15 -23.82 -8.46
C ASN A 196 20.00 -23.33 -7.28
N SER A 197 19.95 -22.04 -6.91
CA SER A 197 20.89 -21.48 -5.93
C SER A 197 20.53 -21.69 -4.46
N ARG A 198 19.39 -22.31 -4.11
CA ARG A 198 19.04 -22.57 -2.70
C ARG A 198 18.48 -23.98 -2.48
N PRO A 199 19.02 -24.75 -1.51
CA PRO A 199 18.40 -26.00 -1.11
C PRO A 199 16.99 -25.70 -0.56
N PRO A 200 16.00 -26.55 -0.86
CA PRO A 200 14.64 -26.37 -0.36
C PRO A 200 14.64 -26.40 1.18
N PRO A 201 13.86 -25.53 1.84
CA PRO A 201 13.77 -25.52 3.28
C PRO A 201 13.26 -26.88 3.79
N GLN A 202 13.96 -27.43 4.78
CA GLN A 202 13.62 -28.73 5.37
C GLN A 202 12.27 -28.64 6.07
N MET A 203 11.29 -29.42 5.60
CA MET A 203 9.95 -29.45 6.17
C MET A 203 9.90 -30.36 7.41
N PHE A 204 9.50 -29.80 8.55
CA PHE A 204 9.21 -30.56 9.77
C PHE A 204 7.74 -30.99 9.78
N ARG A 205 7.47 -32.27 10.05
CA ARG A 205 6.10 -32.80 10.00
C ARG A 205 5.30 -32.49 11.26
N ASN A 206 5.98 -32.22 12.37
CA ASN A 206 5.37 -31.82 13.63
C ASN A 206 6.36 -31.01 14.49
N HIS A 207 5.85 -30.43 15.59
CA HIS A 207 6.66 -29.62 16.51
C HIS A 207 7.77 -30.44 17.21
N GLU A 208 7.55 -31.73 17.47
CA GLU A 208 8.54 -32.60 18.11
C GLU A 208 9.73 -32.91 17.19
N ASP A 209 9.49 -33.02 15.87
CA ASP A 209 10.54 -33.16 14.85
C ASP A 209 11.44 -31.92 14.84
N PHE A 210 10.85 -30.72 14.88
CA PHE A 210 11.60 -29.46 14.96
C PHE A 210 12.47 -29.39 16.23
N LYS A 211 11.91 -29.80 17.37
CA LYS A 211 12.64 -29.87 18.65
C LYS A 211 13.79 -30.87 18.62
N ARG A 212 13.64 -32.00 17.92
CA ARG A 212 14.73 -32.98 17.75
C ARG A 212 15.89 -32.40 16.94
N THR A 213 15.61 -31.80 15.79
CA THR A 213 16.65 -31.21 14.94
C THR A 213 17.35 -30.01 15.56
N SER A 214 16.62 -29.19 16.33
CA SER A 214 17.21 -28.06 17.06
C SER A 214 18.03 -28.50 18.29
N ARG A 215 17.72 -29.66 18.89
CA ARG A 215 18.54 -30.26 19.95
C ARG A 215 19.83 -30.88 19.39
N THR A 216 19.78 -31.54 18.24
CA THR A 216 20.98 -32.15 17.62
C THR A 216 21.98 -31.11 17.09
N SER A 217 21.54 -29.89 16.77
CA SER A 217 22.46 -28.81 16.36
C SER A 217 23.21 -28.17 17.53
N ASN A 218 22.84 -28.47 18.78
CA ASN A 218 23.48 -27.90 19.98
C ASN A 218 24.55 -28.82 20.62
N GLU A 219 24.85 -29.98 20.02
CA GLU A 219 25.80 -30.98 20.54
C GLU A 219 27.05 -31.20 19.66
N GLN A 220 27.36 -30.27 18.74
CA GLN A 220 28.69 -30.23 18.10
C GLN A 220 29.64 -29.33 18.90
N SER A 221 30.29 -29.97 19.86
CA SER A 221 31.51 -29.55 20.56
C SER A 221 32.56 -28.96 19.61
N TYR A 222 33.00 -27.73 19.91
CA TYR A 222 34.21 -27.14 19.33
C TYR A 222 35.45 -27.95 19.75
N PRO A 223 36.41 -28.25 18.84
CA PRO A 223 37.69 -28.79 19.25
C PRO A 223 38.50 -27.70 19.98
N ALA A 224 39.11 -28.08 21.10
CA ALA A 224 40.07 -27.26 21.82
C ALA A 224 41.34 -27.05 20.98
N CYS A 225 41.73 -25.80 20.73
CA CYS A 225 43.06 -25.47 20.22
C CYS A 225 44.07 -25.54 21.38
N LEU A 226 45.08 -26.41 21.22
CA LEU A 226 46.41 -26.27 21.83
C LEU A 226 47.34 -25.59 20.83
#